data_AF-A0A2G2R5T7-F1
#
_entry.id   AF-A0A2G2R5T7-F1
#
_cell.length_a   1.000
_cell.length_b   1.000
_cell.length_c   1.000
_cell.angle_alpha   90.00
_cell.angle_beta   90.00
_cell.angle_gamma   90.00
#
_symmetry.space_group_name_H-M   'P 1'
#
loop_
_entity.id
_entity.type
_entity.pdbx_description
1 polymer ?
#
loop_
_entity_poly.entity_id
_entity_poly.type
_entity_poly.pdbx_seq_one_letter_code
_entity_poly.pdbx_strand_id
1 'polypeptide(L)' 'MPDKRLSDPIISAHAKACVEGKDDIAALLIEALSLELTRIGGVAADRREETTRIEAAFTLHETTFGNLGIDNKRADL' A
#
# COMPACT_ATOMS: atom_id res chain seq x y z
N MET A 1 -24.27 1.66 2.02
CA MET A 1 -23.26 1.18 3.00
C MET A 1 -22.02 2.00 2.75
N PRO A 2 -21.33 2.54 3.76
CA PRO A 2 -20.05 3.20 3.49
C PRO A 2 -19.16 2.14 2.84
N ASP A 3 -18.69 2.39 1.63
CA ASP A 3 -17.74 1.53 0.94
C ASP A 3 -16.61 1.21 1.93
N LYS A 4 -16.56 -0.05 2.37
CA LYS A 4 -15.55 -0.50 3.31
C LYS A 4 -14.24 -0.43 2.54
N ARG A 5 -13.46 0.64 2.77
CA ARG A 5 -12.24 0.95 2.04
C ARG A 5 -11.33 -0.29 2.05
N LEU A 6 -10.82 -0.69 0.89
CA LEU A 6 -10.00 -1.89 0.77
C LEU A 6 -8.59 -1.68 1.35
N SER A 7 -8.21 -0.45 1.64
CA SER A 7 -6.91 -0.07 2.24
C SER A 7 -6.67 -0.72 3.60
N ASP A 8 -7.62 -0.67 4.53
CA ASP A 8 -7.47 -1.23 5.89
C ASP A 8 -7.12 -2.74 5.90
N PRO A 9 -7.84 -3.64 5.20
CA PRO A 9 -7.46 -5.05 5.16
C PRO A 9 -6.13 -5.30 4.45
N ILE A 10 -5.77 -4.49 3.43
CA ILE A 10 -4.49 -4.64 2.73
C ILE A 10 -3.32 -4.20 3.63
N ILE A 11 -3.46 -3.09 4.38
CA ILE A 11 -2.46 -2.64 5.36
C ILE A 11 -2.24 -3.70 6.44
N SER A 12 -3.33 -4.28 6.96
CA SER A 12 -3.22 -5.34 7.97
C SER A 12 -2.51 -6.59 7.44
N ALA A 13 -2.85 -7.02 6.21
CA ALA A 13 -2.19 -8.15 5.57
C ALA A 13 -0.71 -7.87 5.27
N HIS A 14 -0.39 -6.65 4.83
CA HIS A 14 0.98 -6.21 4.53
C HIS A 14 1.86 -6.26 5.79
N ALA A 15 1.39 -5.65 6.88
CA ALA A 15 2.12 -5.67 8.15
C ALA A 15 2.39 -7.10 8.63
N LYS A 16 1.42 -8.01 8.48
CA LYS A 16 1.60 -9.42 8.81
C LYS A 16 2.63 -10.09 7.91
N ALA A 17 2.63 -9.82 6.61
CA ALA A 17 3.63 -10.34 5.68
C ALA A 17 5.05 -9.84 6.02
N CYS A 18 5.20 -8.57 6.43
CA CYS A 18 6.47 -8.03 6.93
C CYS A 18 6.95 -8.77 8.18
N VAL A 19 6.07 -8.97 9.17
CA VAL A 19 6.40 -9.71 10.41
C VAL A 19 6.78 -11.16 10.12
N GLU A 20 6.10 -11.81 9.16
CA GLU A 20 6.37 -13.19 8.76
C GLU A 20 7.55 -13.34 7.78
N GLY A 21 8.20 -12.23 7.36
CA GLY A 21 9.31 -12.25 6.41
C GLY A 21 8.93 -12.68 4.99
N LYS A 22 7.65 -12.54 4.61
CA LYS A 22 7.10 -12.92 3.31
C LYS A 22 7.18 -11.76 2.32
N ASP A 23 8.38 -11.55 1.79
CA ASP A 23 8.71 -10.43 0.91
C ASP A 23 7.83 -10.39 -0.36
N ASP A 24 7.67 -11.51 -1.05
CA ASP A 24 6.84 -11.66 -2.25
C ASP A 24 5.39 -11.22 -2.03
N ILE A 25 4.79 -11.61 -0.89
CA ILE A 25 3.44 -11.24 -0.52
C ILE A 25 3.38 -9.77 -0.08
N ALA A 26 4.37 -9.30 0.68
CA ALA A 26 4.45 -7.90 1.11
C ALA A 26 4.57 -6.95 -0.10
N ALA A 27 5.34 -7.34 -1.13
CA ALA A 27 5.51 -6.60 -2.38
C ALA A 27 4.21 -6.51 -3.20
N LEU A 28 3.41 -7.57 -3.25
CA LEU A 28 2.11 -7.55 -3.94
C LEU A 28 1.08 -6.67 -3.20
N LEU A 29 1.08 -6.72 -1.87
CA LEU A 29 0.13 -5.96 -1.05
C LEU A 29 0.45 -4.46 -1.06
N ILE A 30 1.73 -4.09 -1.05
CA ILE A 30 2.14 -2.69 -1.11
C ILE A 30 1.90 -2.07 -2.50
N GLU A 31 2.06 -2.84 -3.59
CA GLU A 31 1.67 -2.40 -4.94
C GLU A 31 0.16 -2.17 -5.05
N ALA A 32 -0.66 -3.06 -4.46
CA ALA A 32 -2.11 -2.88 -4.40
C ALA A 32 -2.51 -1.60 -3.62
N LEU A 33 -1.78 -1.25 -2.55
CA LEU A 33 -1.98 0.00 -1.81
C LEU A 33 -1.62 1.24 -2.63
N SER A 34 -0.57 1.20 -3.46
CA SER A 34 -0.26 2.29 -4.40
C SER A 34 -1.39 2.55 -5.40
N LEU A 35 -1.98 1.49 -5.93
CA LEU A 35 -3.09 1.59 -6.89
C LEU A 35 -4.33 2.21 -6.22
N GLU A 36 -4.60 1.85 -4.97
CA GLU A 36 -5.71 2.42 -4.19
C GLU A 36 -5.52 3.91 -3.92
N LEU A 37 -4.31 4.33 -3.52
CA LEU A 37 -3.92 5.74 -3.37
C LEU A 37 -4.17 6.56 -4.65
N THR A 38 -3.80 5.98 -5.79
CA THR A 38 -3.96 6.61 -7.11
C THR A 38 -5.44 6.74 -7.48
N ARG A 39 -6.28 5.77 -7.08
CA ARG A 39 -7.74 5.75 -7.29
C ARG A 39 -8.48 6.79 -6.44
N ILE A 40 -7.98 7.14 -5.25
CA ILE A 40 -8.60 8.09 -4.30
C ILE A 40 -8.45 9.56 -4.75
N GLY A 41 -8.42 9.85 -6.06
CA GLY A 41 -8.29 11.16 -6.71
C GLY A 41 -9.25 12.30 -6.27
N GLY A 42 -10.17 12.09 -5.32
CA GLY A 42 -11.16 13.09 -4.91
C GLY A 42 -11.49 13.09 -3.41
N VAL A 43 -11.67 14.31 -2.87
CA VAL A 43 -12.10 14.72 -1.51
C VAL A 43 -11.03 14.67 -0.40
N ALA A 44 -10.79 15.81 0.26
CA ALA A 44 -9.51 16.18 0.88
C ALA A 44 -9.29 15.80 2.36
N ALA A 45 -10.34 15.49 3.14
CA ALA A 45 -10.21 15.28 4.59
C ALA A 45 -9.88 13.83 4.98
N ASP A 46 -10.68 12.86 4.53
CA ASP A 46 -10.41 11.40 4.70
C ASP A 46 -9.06 10.98 4.09
N ARG A 47 -8.60 11.74 3.09
CA ARG A 47 -7.31 11.51 2.44
C ARG A 47 -6.13 11.60 3.40
N ARG A 48 -6.10 12.55 4.35
CA ARG A 48 -4.88 12.77 5.15
C ARG A 48 -4.57 11.58 6.04
N GLU A 49 -5.58 11.09 6.75
CA GLU A 49 -5.41 9.93 7.61
C GLU A 49 -5.09 8.66 6.81
N GLU A 50 -5.75 8.47 5.66
CA GLU A 50 -5.50 7.33 4.78
C GLU A 50 -4.12 7.38 4.12
N THR A 51 -3.71 8.54 3.60
CA THR A 51 -2.36 8.76 3.06
C THR A 51 -1.31 8.49 4.12
N THR A 52 -1.48 8.97 5.36
CA THR A 52 -0.54 8.70 6.45
C THR A 52 -0.42 7.21 6.78
N ARG A 53 -1.55 6.48 6.81
CA ARG A 53 -1.51 5.01 7.07
C ARG A 53 -0.82 4.25 5.95
N ILE A 54 -1.02 4.66 4.71
CA ILE A 54 -0.40 4.00 3.55
C ILE A 54 1.09 4.34 3.47
N GLU A 55 1.47 5.60 3.68
CA GLU A 55 2.88 6.02 3.80
C GLU A 55 3.62 5.22 4.88
N ALA A 56 2.98 5.00 6.03
CA ALA A 56 3.54 4.15 7.08
C ALA A 56 3.76 2.70 6.63
N ALA A 57 2.89 2.15 5.79
CA ALA A 57 3.07 0.82 5.19
C ALA A 57 4.27 0.79 4.22
N PHE A 58 4.47 1.85 3.43
CA PHE A 58 5.67 1.99 2.57
C PHE A 58 6.95 2.04 3.41
N THR A 59 6.98 2.88 4.46
CA THR A 59 8.14 2.95 5.36
C THR A 59 8.40 1.60 6.05
N LEU A 60 7.36 0.91 6.52
CA LEU A 60 7.53 -0.42 7.11
C LEU A 60 8.15 -1.40 6.10
N HIS A 61 7.69 -1.39 4.86
CA HIS A 61 8.25 -2.26 3.83
C HIS A 61 9.72 -1.93 3.56
N GLU A 62 10.07 -0.66 3.37
CA GLU A 62 11.46 -0.23 3.13
C GLU A 62 12.39 -0.62 4.27
N THR A 63 11.94 -0.48 5.52
CA THR A 63 12.74 -0.87 6.70
C THR A 63 12.89 -2.39 6.83
N THR A 64 11.92 -3.17 6.34
CA THR A 64 11.90 -4.63 6.47
C THR A 64 12.68 -5.32 5.35
N PHE A 65 12.47 -4.89 4.10
CA PHE A 65 12.98 -5.57 2.90
C PHE A 65 13.91 -4.71 2.04
N GLY A 66 13.96 -3.39 2.28
CA GLY A 66 14.69 -2.44 1.46
C GLY A 66 13.81 -1.74 0.44
N ASN A 67 14.41 -0.86 -0.37
CA ASN A 67 13.67 -0.03 -1.33
C ASN A 67 12.98 -0.90 -2.40
N LEU A 68 11.66 -0.77 -2.53
CA LEU A 68 10.94 -1.34 -3.67
C LEU A 68 11.37 -0.55 -4.90
N GLY A 69 12.17 -1.17 -5.75
CA GLY A 69 12.33 -0.73 -7.13
C GLY A 69 10.99 -0.90 -7.86
N ILE A 70 10.01 -0.04 -7.57
CA ILE A 70 8.73 0.01 -8.29
C ILE A 70 9.06 0.56 -9.68
N ASP A 71 9.58 -0.32 -10.53
CA ASP A 71 9.74 -0.08 -11.96
C ASP A 71 8.33 0.01 -12.55
N ASN A 72 7.88 1.25 -12.75
CA ASN A 72 6.62 1.60 -13.41
C ASN A 72 6.64 1.24 -14.92
N LYS A 73 6.97 -0.01 -15.27
CA LYS A 73 7.14 -0.52 -16.65
C LYS A 73 5.91 -1.24 -17.20
N ARG A 74 4.70 -0.78 -16.87
CA ARG A 74 3.45 -1.31 -17.45
C ARG A 74 2.51 -0.22 -17.96
N ALA A 75 3.05 0.77 -18.65
CA ALA A 75 2.27 1.81 -19.34
C ALA A 75 2.32 1.73 -20.88
N ASP A 76 2.83 0.63 -21.47
CA ASP A 76 2.96 0.49 -22.94
C ASP A 76 2.39 -0.84 -23.48
N LEU A 77 1.08 -1.08 -23.31
CA LEU A 77 0.31 -2.04 -24.13
C LEU A 77 -1.07 -1.48 -24.47
#